data_AF-A0A940JLJ7-F1
#
_entry.id   AF-A0A940JLJ7-F1
#
_cell.length_a   1.000
_cell.length_b   1.000
_cell.length_c   1.000
_cell.angle_alpha   90.00
_cell.angle_beta   90.00
_cell.angle_gamma   90.00
#
_symmetry.space_group_name_H-M   'P 1'
#
loop_
_entity.id
_entity.type
_entity.pdbx_description
1 polymer ?
#
loop_
_entity_poly.entity_id
_entity_poly.type
_entity_poly.pdbx_seq_one_letter_code
_entity_poly.pdbx_strand_id
1 'polypeptide(L)'
;MAATDGAQYTDTYSTAHPGYSPQAGTVATFVFSGLGNGWTEGAMIFDLADFQASTFGAFKVTYNGIVQDWAFNDGYPHTKIHAFNFQQNVIDSINSLGSLTIVIDRNGSGDFYGVDYAKLSNLFVPDVPEPATWAMLAVGFGLVGSAMRRRQRRRVQFA
;
A
#
# COMPACT_ATOMS: atom_id res chain seq x y z
N MET A 1 10.08 20.26 -15.45
CA MET A 1 8.66 19.87 -15.62
C MET A 1 8.21 19.32 -14.29
N ALA A 2 7.05 19.74 -13.78
CA ALA A 2 6.53 19.25 -12.49
C ALA A 2 6.05 17.79 -12.63
N ALA A 3 6.23 17.01 -11.57
CA ALA A 3 5.68 15.67 -11.45
C ALA A 3 4.18 15.68 -11.74
N THR A 4 3.69 14.83 -12.64
CA THR A 4 2.25 14.69 -12.87
C THR A 4 1.72 13.60 -11.93
N ASP A 5 1.05 14.01 -10.87
CA ASP A 5 0.31 13.12 -9.98
C ASP A 5 -0.74 12.32 -10.77
N GLY A 6 -0.97 11.08 -10.37
CA GLY A 6 -2.03 10.25 -10.95
C GLY A 6 -1.69 9.57 -12.27
N ALA A 7 -0.41 9.55 -12.68
CA ALA A 7 0.03 8.67 -13.76
C ALA A 7 -0.30 7.21 -13.40
N GLN A 8 -0.89 6.48 -14.34
CA GLN A 8 -1.45 5.16 -14.06
C GLN A 8 -1.15 4.16 -15.18
N TYR A 9 -1.01 2.91 -14.75
CA TYR A 9 -1.13 1.72 -15.56
C TYR A 9 -2.43 1.01 -15.14
N THR A 10 -3.34 0.85 -16.09
CA THR A 10 -4.62 0.14 -15.93
C THR A 10 -4.62 -1.07 -16.83
N ASP A 11 -5.29 -2.16 -16.42
CA ASP A 11 -5.45 -3.38 -17.23
C ASP A 11 -4.11 -3.92 -17.76
N THR A 12 -3.09 -3.86 -16.90
CA THR A 12 -1.72 -3.98 -17.40
C THR A 12 -1.29 -5.44 -17.45
N TYR A 13 -1.53 -6.26 -16.42
CA TYR A 13 -0.99 -7.62 -16.39
C TYR A 13 -1.90 -8.57 -15.58
N SER A 14 -2.65 -9.41 -16.30
CA SER A 14 -3.36 -10.59 -15.79
C SER A 14 -2.33 -11.66 -15.41
N THR A 15 -1.74 -11.50 -14.23
CA THR A 15 -0.66 -12.32 -13.65
C THR A 15 0.65 -12.32 -14.45
N ALA A 16 1.80 -12.43 -13.79
CA ALA A 16 3.02 -12.88 -14.48
C ALA A 16 3.30 -14.30 -14.00
N HIS A 17 2.67 -15.27 -14.66
CA HIS A 17 2.76 -16.68 -14.31
C HIS A 17 2.88 -17.49 -15.60
N PRO A 18 4.04 -18.10 -15.89
CA PRO A 18 4.22 -18.92 -17.08
C PRO A 18 3.10 -19.96 -17.25
N GLY A 19 2.32 -19.85 -18.33
CA GLY A 19 1.22 -20.77 -18.63
C GLY A 19 -0.17 -20.34 -18.15
N TYR A 20 -0.28 -19.32 -17.31
CA TYR A 20 -1.56 -18.75 -16.85
C TYR A 20 -1.72 -17.27 -17.21
N SER A 21 -0.62 -16.60 -17.57
CA SER A 21 -0.62 -15.20 -18.01
C SER A 21 -0.55 -15.03 -19.54
N PRO A 22 -1.20 -13.99 -20.10
CA PRO A 22 -1.03 -13.63 -21.50
C PRO A 22 0.35 -13.04 -21.80
N GLN A 23 1.09 -12.58 -20.78
CA GLN A 23 2.48 -12.17 -20.94
C GLN A 23 3.45 -13.29 -20.61
N ALA A 24 4.50 -13.38 -21.43
CA ALA A 24 5.57 -14.34 -21.23
C ALA A 24 6.54 -13.89 -20.12
N GLY A 25 6.88 -14.79 -19.21
CA GLY A 25 7.92 -14.57 -18.20
C GLY A 25 7.41 -14.48 -16.76
N THR A 26 8.30 -14.02 -15.89
CA THR A 26 8.11 -13.99 -14.43
C THR A 26 8.40 -12.61 -13.82
N VAL A 27 8.54 -11.58 -14.66
CA VAL A 27 8.94 -10.24 -14.25
C VAL A 27 7.98 -9.23 -14.87
N ALA A 28 7.37 -8.40 -14.03
CA ALA A 28 6.55 -7.27 -14.44
C ALA A 28 7.33 -5.96 -14.23
N THR A 29 7.34 -5.09 -15.24
CA THR A 29 8.06 -3.81 -15.19
C THR A 29 7.15 -2.66 -15.59
N PHE A 30 7.10 -1.61 -14.75
CA PHE A 30 6.36 -0.37 -14.98
C PHE A 30 7.35 0.80 -15.02
N VAL A 31 7.16 1.76 -15.93
CA VAL A 31 8.11 2.89 -16.10
C VAL A 31 7.37 4.22 -16.20
N PHE A 32 7.39 4.97 -15.10
CA PHE A 32 6.93 6.34 -15.10
C PHE A 32 8.08 7.27 -15.47
N SER A 33 7.95 7.99 -16.59
CA SER A 33 8.97 8.92 -17.09
C SER A 33 8.50 10.38 -17.00
N GLY A 34 9.44 11.33 -17.03
CA GLY A 34 9.11 12.76 -17.07
C GLY A 34 8.66 13.32 -15.72
N LEU A 35 9.06 12.68 -14.62
CA LEU A 35 8.65 13.01 -13.26
C LEU A 35 9.31 14.28 -12.70
N GLY A 36 10.37 14.78 -13.36
CA GLY A 36 11.12 15.94 -12.88
C GLY A 36 11.94 15.64 -11.62
N ASN A 37 12.29 16.70 -10.87
CA ASN A 37 13.22 16.63 -9.74
C ASN A 37 12.76 17.35 -8.47
N GLY A 38 11.44 17.57 -8.34
CA GLY A 38 10.84 18.30 -7.23
C GLY A 38 10.05 17.44 -6.24
N TRP A 39 10.28 16.12 -6.23
CA TRP A 39 9.57 15.21 -5.32
C TRP A 39 10.06 15.40 -3.89
N THR A 40 9.12 15.63 -2.98
CA THR A 40 9.38 15.69 -1.53
C THR A 40 8.67 14.56 -0.78
N GLU A 41 7.65 13.99 -1.41
CA GLU A 41 6.88 12.85 -0.94
C GLU A 41 6.31 12.13 -2.15
N GLY A 42 5.73 10.95 -1.92
CA GLY A 42 5.02 10.20 -2.94
C GLY A 42 4.72 8.79 -2.49
N ALA A 43 3.88 8.12 -3.27
CA ALA A 43 3.50 6.75 -3.03
C ALA A 43 3.21 6.03 -4.34
N MET A 44 3.34 4.71 -4.30
CA MET A 44 2.70 3.84 -5.28
C MET A 44 1.46 3.20 -4.69
N ILE A 45 0.39 3.18 -5.47
CA ILE A 45 -0.86 2.50 -5.13
C ILE A 45 -1.05 1.36 -6.12
N PHE A 46 -1.18 0.14 -5.62
CA PHE A 46 -1.39 -1.05 -6.44
C PHE A 46 -2.70 -1.70 -6.08
N ASP A 47 -3.42 -2.18 -7.09
CA ASP A 47 -4.43 -3.20 -6.91
C ASP A 47 -3.80 -4.56 -7.21
N LEU A 48 -3.59 -5.34 -6.16
CA LEU A 48 -2.92 -6.63 -6.19
C LEU A 48 -3.98 -7.73 -6.16
N ALA A 49 -4.19 -8.37 -7.31
CA ALA A 49 -5.12 -9.49 -7.46
C ALA A 49 -4.40 -10.81 -7.22
N ASP A 50 -4.94 -11.62 -6.30
CA ASP A 50 -4.42 -12.94 -5.94
C ASP A 50 -2.92 -12.92 -5.59
N PHE A 51 -2.43 -11.80 -5.04
CA PHE A 51 -1.03 -11.64 -4.64
C PHE A 51 -0.78 -12.37 -3.34
N GLN A 52 0.03 -13.42 -3.42
CA GLN A 52 0.47 -14.17 -2.26
C GLN A 52 2.00 -14.09 -2.19
N ALA A 53 2.55 -13.34 -1.24
CA ALA A 53 3.97 -13.42 -0.87
C ALA A 53 4.04 -14.06 0.52
N SER A 54 3.93 -15.39 0.55
CA SER A 54 3.85 -16.18 1.79
C SER A 54 5.02 -15.94 2.76
N THR A 55 6.17 -15.48 2.25
CA THR A 55 7.34 -15.04 3.03
C THR A 55 7.99 -13.81 2.39
N PHE A 56 8.63 -12.96 3.20
CA PHE A 56 9.43 -11.84 2.69
C PHE A 56 10.54 -12.36 1.75
N GLY A 57 10.70 -11.72 0.59
CA GLY A 57 11.66 -12.12 -0.43
C GLY A 57 11.19 -13.26 -1.34
N ALA A 58 10.00 -13.83 -1.12
CA ALA A 58 9.36 -14.71 -2.10
C ALA A 58 9.20 -14.00 -3.45
N PHE A 59 8.91 -12.70 -3.42
CA PHE A 59 8.97 -11.82 -4.58
C PHE A 59 10.06 -10.78 -4.36
N LYS A 60 10.74 -10.39 -5.44
CA LYS A 60 11.72 -9.31 -5.42
C LYS A 60 11.09 -8.08 -6.08
N VAL A 61 10.80 -7.07 -5.26
CA VAL A 61 10.24 -5.80 -5.74
C VAL A 61 11.29 -4.71 -5.61
N THR A 62 11.45 -3.92 -6.67
CA THR A 62 12.38 -2.79 -6.66
C THR A 62 11.79 -1.54 -7.29
N TYR A 63 12.15 -0.39 -6.74
CA TYR A 63 11.90 0.94 -7.28
C TYR A 63 13.23 1.57 -7.66
N ASN A 64 13.48 1.80 -8.95
CA ASN A 64 14.78 2.21 -9.48
C ASN A 64 15.95 1.31 -8.99
N GLY A 65 15.68 0.00 -8.85
CA GLY A 65 16.65 -0.97 -8.31
C GLY A 65 16.76 -1.01 -6.78
N ILE A 66 16.11 -0.10 -6.05
CA ILE A 66 16.04 -0.08 -4.59
C ILE A 66 14.99 -1.09 -4.13
N VAL A 67 15.41 -2.09 -3.35
CA VAL A 67 14.52 -3.14 -2.83
C VAL A 67 13.42 -2.55 -1.96
N GLN A 68 12.19 -3.00 -2.20
CA GLN A 68 11.00 -2.65 -1.42
C GLN A 68 10.57 -3.84 -0.58
N ASP A 69 10.11 -3.55 0.64
CA ASP A 69 9.63 -4.57 1.57
C ASP A 69 8.17 -4.90 1.28
N TRP A 70 7.95 -5.79 0.33
CA TRP A 70 6.63 -6.32 0.01
C TRP A 70 6.49 -7.72 0.62
N ALA A 71 5.66 -7.82 1.65
CA ALA A 71 5.34 -9.07 2.33
C ALA A 71 3.85 -9.10 2.69
N PHE A 72 3.01 -9.56 1.74
CA PHE A 72 1.56 -9.66 1.92
C PHE A 72 1.13 -11.11 1.84
N ASN A 73 0.25 -11.51 2.75
CA ASN A 73 -0.51 -12.74 2.63
C ASN A 73 -1.99 -12.37 2.55
N ASP A 74 -2.43 -11.95 1.37
CA ASP A 74 -3.81 -11.53 1.17
C ASP A 74 -4.79 -12.69 0.99
N GLY A 75 -4.25 -13.91 0.83
CA GLY A 75 -5.01 -15.13 0.61
C GLY A 75 -5.54 -15.25 -0.84
N TYR A 76 -6.12 -16.41 -1.15
CA TYR A 76 -6.70 -16.70 -2.46
C TYR A 76 -8.15 -17.21 -2.30
N PRO A 77 -9.14 -16.74 -3.09
CA PRO A 77 -9.08 -15.68 -4.11
C PRO A 77 -9.44 -14.30 -3.54
N HIS A 78 -8.50 -13.37 -3.51
CA HIS A 78 -8.70 -12.02 -2.94
C HIS A 78 -7.95 -10.95 -3.74
N THR A 79 -8.62 -9.82 -3.93
CA THR A 79 -8.04 -8.60 -4.49
C THR A 79 -7.92 -7.56 -3.38
N LYS A 80 -6.73 -6.96 -3.22
CA LYS A 80 -6.50 -5.89 -2.24
C LYS A 80 -5.70 -4.75 -2.83
N ILE A 81 -6.10 -3.54 -2.44
CA ILE A 81 -5.36 -2.33 -2.72
C ILE A 81 -4.31 -2.14 -1.64
N HIS A 82 -3.05 -1.94 -2.05
CA HIS A 82 -1.95 -1.58 -1.17
C HIS A 82 -1.33 -0.25 -1.60
N ALA A 83 -0.92 0.55 -0.61
CA ALA A 83 -0.22 1.79 -0.83
C ALA A 83 1.17 1.74 -0.19
N PHE A 84 2.18 2.17 -0.94
CA PHE A 84 3.58 2.17 -0.53
C PHE A 84 4.12 3.59 -0.60
N ASN A 85 4.22 4.23 0.55
CA ASN A 85 4.88 5.53 0.66
C ASN A 85 6.37 5.38 0.37
N PHE A 86 6.92 6.33 -0.39
CA PHE A 86 8.32 6.32 -0.75
C PHE A 86 9.21 6.65 0.44
N GLN A 87 10.23 5.81 0.64
CA GLN A 87 11.36 6.14 1.47
C GLN A 87 12.24 7.20 0.78
N GLN A 88 13.04 7.92 1.57
CA GLN A 88 13.85 9.02 1.07
C GLN A 88 14.78 8.61 -0.09
N ASN A 89 15.39 7.43 -0.02
CA ASN A 89 16.25 6.91 -1.09
C ASN A 89 15.53 6.75 -2.44
N VAL A 90 14.25 6.35 -2.42
CA VAL A 90 13.42 6.27 -3.62
C VAL A 90 13.12 7.67 -4.16
N ILE A 91 12.74 8.61 -3.28
CA ILE A 91 12.50 10.00 -3.65
C ILE A 91 13.74 10.62 -4.30
N ASP A 92 14.92 10.43 -3.69
CA ASP A 92 16.19 10.91 -4.21
C ASP A 92 16.49 10.29 -5.58
N SER A 93 16.20 9.00 -5.77
CA SER A 93 16.37 8.33 -7.06
C SER A 93 15.46 8.91 -8.15
N ILE A 94 14.19 9.18 -7.82
CA ILE A 94 13.24 9.81 -8.75
C ILE A 94 13.75 11.20 -9.13
N ASN A 95 14.18 11.99 -8.15
CA ASN A 95 14.67 13.33 -8.41
C ASN A 95 15.96 13.36 -9.24
N SER A 96 16.82 12.37 -9.05
CA SER A 96 18.05 12.23 -9.83
C SER A 96 17.78 11.76 -11.26
N LEU A 97 16.82 10.85 -11.46
CA LEU A 97 16.60 10.18 -12.75
C LEU A 97 15.49 10.83 -13.58
N GLY A 98 14.60 11.58 -12.95
CA GLY A 98 13.37 12.09 -13.57
C GLY A 98 12.38 10.98 -13.94
N SER A 99 12.54 9.79 -13.36
CA SER A 99 11.74 8.60 -13.65
C SER A 99 11.66 7.64 -12.46
N LEU A 100 10.67 6.76 -12.50
CA LEU A 100 10.50 5.65 -11.59
C LEU A 100 10.26 4.37 -12.40
N THR A 101 11.19 3.44 -12.31
CA THR A 101 11.04 2.08 -12.82
C THR A 101 10.72 1.14 -11.67
N ILE A 102 9.55 0.51 -11.72
CA ILE A 102 9.16 -0.55 -10.79
C ILE A 102 9.39 -1.89 -11.46
N VAL A 103 10.02 -2.81 -10.74
CA VAL A 103 10.19 -4.20 -11.16
C VAL A 103 9.63 -5.11 -10.07
N ILE A 104 8.74 -6.02 -10.44
CA ILE A 104 8.22 -7.09 -9.58
C ILE A 104 8.60 -8.42 -10.23
N ASP A 105 9.55 -9.11 -9.62
CA ASP A 105 10.07 -10.40 -10.05
C ASP A 105 9.58 -11.50 -9.09
N ARG A 106 9.05 -12.59 -9.66
CA ARG A 106 8.67 -13.79 -8.89
C ARG A 106 9.81 -14.39 -8.10
N ASN A 107 11.07 -14.16 -8.47
CA ASN A 107 12.23 -14.69 -7.76
C ASN A 107 12.15 -16.22 -7.55
N GLY A 108 11.58 -16.96 -8.52
CA GLY A 108 11.37 -18.41 -8.44
C GLY A 108 10.20 -18.89 -7.57
N SER A 109 9.37 -17.98 -7.03
CA SER A 109 8.19 -18.32 -6.23
C SER A 109 7.13 -19.08 -7.02
N GLY A 110 6.54 -20.09 -6.36
CA GLY A 110 5.36 -20.82 -6.84
C GLY A 110 4.04 -20.08 -6.61
N ASP A 111 4.04 -19.01 -5.82
CA ASP A 111 2.85 -18.23 -5.51
C ASP A 111 2.35 -17.41 -6.72
N PHE A 112 1.05 -17.12 -6.80
CA PHE A 112 0.49 -16.26 -7.83
C PHE A 112 0.64 -14.77 -7.47
N TYR A 113 0.75 -13.93 -8.49
CA TYR A 113 0.61 -12.49 -8.33
C TYR A 113 0.07 -11.85 -9.60
N GLY A 114 -0.94 -10.99 -9.45
CA GLY A 114 -1.50 -10.12 -10.49
C GLY A 114 -1.44 -8.66 -10.07
N VAL A 115 -1.28 -7.77 -11.05
CA VAL A 115 -1.33 -6.32 -10.85
C VAL A 115 -2.32 -5.75 -11.86
N ASP A 116 -3.52 -5.43 -11.39
CA ASP A 116 -4.60 -4.91 -12.23
C ASP A 116 -4.47 -3.40 -12.41
N TYR A 117 -3.95 -2.72 -11.39
CA TYR A 117 -3.78 -1.28 -11.36
C TYR A 117 -2.48 -0.90 -10.66
N ALA A 118 -1.74 0.06 -11.23
CA ALA A 118 -0.62 0.71 -10.59
C ALA A 118 -0.69 2.23 -10.83
N LYS A 119 -0.77 3.01 -9.76
CA LYS A 119 -0.81 4.47 -9.80
C LYS A 119 0.35 5.05 -9.03
N LEU A 120 1.05 5.97 -9.69
CA LEU A 120 2.02 6.83 -9.06
C LEU A 120 1.30 8.05 -8.48
N SER A 121 1.60 8.36 -7.22
CA SER A 121 1.17 9.59 -6.58
C SER A 121 2.33 10.39 -6.04
N ASN A 122 2.28 11.72 -6.18
CA ASN A 122 3.22 12.64 -5.54
C ASN A 122 2.77 13.09 -4.15
N LEU A 123 1.80 12.38 -3.57
CA LEU A 123 1.27 12.62 -2.24
C LEU A 123 1.64 11.46 -1.32
N PHE A 124 1.81 11.77 -0.04
CA PHE A 124 1.84 10.75 1.00
C PHE A 124 0.43 10.17 1.23
N VAL A 125 0.32 8.85 1.30
CA VAL A 125 -0.92 8.15 1.64
C VAL A 125 -0.91 7.84 3.14
N PRO A 126 -1.73 8.54 3.96
CA PRO A 126 -1.78 8.30 5.39
C PRO A 126 -2.51 6.99 5.70
N ASP A 127 -2.00 6.26 6.70
CA ASP A 127 -2.72 5.13 7.27
C ASP A 127 -4.02 5.64 7.91
N VAL A 128 -5.16 5.13 7.44
CA VAL A 128 -6.45 5.44 8.05
C VAL A 128 -6.54 4.67 9.37
N PRO A 129 -6.76 5.34 10.52
CA PRO A 129 -6.89 4.63 11.80
C PRO A 129 -8.00 3.59 11.70
N GLU A 130 -7.66 2.33 12.01
CA GLU A 130 -8.57 1.22 11.81
C GLU A 130 -9.91 1.46 12.53
N PRO A 131 -11.04 0.96 11.99
CA PRO A 131 -12.37 1.12 12.60
C PRO A 131 -12.42 0.67 14.07
N ALA A 132 -11.59 -0.31 14.44
CA ALA A 132 -11.45 -0.77 15.82
C ALA A 132 -10.92 0.33 16.76
N THR A 133 -10.03 1.20 16.29
CA THR A 133 -9.51 2.32 17.09
C THR A 133 -10.63 3.28 17.49
N TRP A 134 -11.52 3.59 16.54
CA TRP A 134 -12.70 4.41 16.80
C TRP A 134 -13.67 3.71 17.75
N ALA A 135 -13.89 2.41 17.58
CA ALA A 135 -14.71 1.62 18.48
C ALA A 135 -14.14 1.60 19.91
N MET A 136 -12.83 1.41 20.07
CA MET A 136 -12.15 1.42 21.37
C MET A 136 -12.24 2.79 22.05
N LEU A 137 -12.12 3.87 21.28
CA LEU A 137 -12.29 5.23 21.77
C LEU A 137 -13.74 5.50 22.21
N ALA A 138 -14.72 5.06 21.42
CA ALA A 138 -16.14 5.16 21.78
C ALA A 138 -16.49 4.35 23.03
N VAL A 139 -15.96 3.12 23.14
CA VAL A 139 -16.09 2.27 24.34
C VAL A 139 -15.44 2.94 25.55
N GLY A 140 -14.23 3.47 25.40
CA GLY A 140 -13.53 4.20 26.46
C GLY A 140 -14.34 5.39 26.98
N PHE A 141 -14.87 6.23 26.08
CA PHE A 141 -15.72 7.35 26.46
C PHE A 141 -17.06 6.90 27.09
N GLY A 142 -17.66 5.84 26.57
CA GLY A 142 -18.87 5.24 27.13
C GLY A 142 -18.67 4.76 28.58
N LEU A 143 -17.55 4.08 28.84
CA LEU A 143 -17.18 3.62 30.18
C LEU A 143 -16.97 4.78 31.15
N VAL A 144 -16.18 5.79 30.77
CA VAL A 144 -15.94 6.99 31.60
C VAL A 144 -17.23 7.73 31.91
N GLY A 145 -18.07 7.98 30.89
CA GLY A 145 -19.36 8.64 31.07
C GLY A 145 -20.31 7.85 31.97
N SER A 146 -20.34 6.53 31.85
CA SER A 146 -21.15 5.66 32.71
C SER A 146 -20.71 5.71 34.18
N ALA A 147 -19.40 5.74 34.43
CA ALA A 147 -18.84 5.82 35.77
C ALA A 147 -19.18 7.17 36.44
N MET A 148 -19.10 8.27 35.69
CA MET A 148 -19.49 9.61 36.16
C MET A 148 -20.97 9.67 36.51
N ARG A 149 -21.86 9.13 35.66
CA ARG A 149 -23.31 9.08 35.92
C ARG A 149 -23.66 8.24 37.14
N ARG A 150 -22.94 7.14 37.41
CA ARG A 150 -23.15 6.30 38.60
C ARG A 150 -22.82 7.03 39.90
N ARG A 151 -21.87 7.98 39.88
CA ARG A 151 -21.43 8.75 41.07
C ARG A 151 -22.39 9.88 41.47
N GLN A 152 -23.25 10.37 40.56
CA GLN A 152 -24.16 11.49 40.84
C GLN A 152 -25.41 11.13 41.66
N ARG A 153 -25.67 9.85 41.96
CA ARG A 153 -26.76 9.45 42.86
C ARG A 153 -26.39 9.67 44.34
N ARG A 154 -26.17 10.92 44.76
CA ARG A 154 -26.18 11.27 46.19
C ARG A 154 -27.62 11.55 46.61
N ARG A 155 -28.15 10.72 47.51
CA ARG A 155 -29.48 10.87 48.10
C ARG A 155 -29.45 12.11 49.00
N VAL A 156 -30.11 13.19 48.59
CA VAL A 156 -30.32 14.35 49.45
C VAL A 156 -31.39 13.95 50.47
N GLN A 157 -31.01 13.88 51.75
CA GLN A 157 -31.93 13.65 52.86
C GLN A 157 -32.29 15.02 53.44
N PHE A 158 -33.57 15.38 53.37
CA PHE A 158 -34.07 16.57 54.05
C PHE A 158 -34.30 16.26 55.52
N ALA A 159 -33.90 17.20 56.38
CA ALA A 159 -34.01 17.14 57.84
C ALA A 159 -35.41 17.54 58.32
#